data_AF-A0A9P9YCF2-F1
#
_entry.id   AF-A0A9P9YCF2-F1
#
_cell.length_a   1.000
_cell.length_b   1.000
_cell.length_c   1.000
_cell.angle_alpha   90.00
_cell.angle_beta   90.00
_cell.angle_gamma   90.00
#
_symmetry.space_group_name_H-M   'P 1'
#
loop_
_entity.id
_entity.type
_entity.pdbx_description
1 polymer ?
#
loop_
_entity_poly.entity_id
_entity_poly.type
_entity_poly.pdbx_seq_one_letter_code
_entity_poly.pdbx_strand_id
1 'polypeptide(L)' 'MTRFSAKLFQEMIKLEINRKDVVISPIAVHAMLALIYRASEGETLSEVQRVGEFNQHPVFSWPWTSSD' A
#
# COMPACT_ATOMS: atom_id res chain seq x y z
N MET A 1 2.80 4.67 6.38
CA MET A 1 2.43 5.73 5.43
C MET A 1 3.62 6.48 4.84
N THR A 2 4.47 7.14 5.64
CA THR A 2 5.60 7.95 5.12
C THR A 2 6.55 7.18 4.20
N ARG A 3 6.91 5.94 4.55
CA ARG A 3 7.83 5.10 3.75
C ARG A 3 7.20 4.60 2.45
N PHE A 4 5.95 4.13 2.48
CA PHE A 4 5.17 3.80 1.28
C PHE A 4 5.11 4.98 0.29
N SER A 5 4.74 6.17 0.78
CA SER A 5 4.62 7.37 -0.06
C SER A 5 5.96 7.77 -0.69
N ALA A 6 7.06 7.68 0.08
CA ALA A 6 8.39 7.96 -0.44
C ALA A 6 8.80 6.99 -1.57
N LYS A 7 8.57 5.68 -1.39
CA LYS A 7 8.86 4.67 -2.42
C LYS A 7 8.02 4.90 -3.68
N LEU A 8 6.72 5.11 -3.52
CA LEU A 8 5.81 5.35 -4.64
C LEU A 8 6.25 6.58 -5.45
N PHE A 9 6.58 7.68 -4.77
CA PHE A 9 7.04 8.90 -5.43
C PHE A 9 8.39 8.73 -6.13
N GLN A 10 9.33 8.00 -5.51
CA GLN A 10 10.62 7.68 -6.15
C GLN A 10 10.44 6.89 -7.44
N GLU A 11 9.57 5.88 -7.44
CA GLU A 11 9.30 5.09 -8.64
C GLU A 11 8.57 5.92 -9.71
N MET A 12 7.65 6.79 -9.34
CA MET A 12 6.99 7.69 -10.30
C MET A 12 7.99 8.65 -10.96
N ILE A 13 8.89 9.29 -10.20
CA ILE A 13 9.90 10.19 -10.76
C ILE A 13 10.87 9.45 -11.70
N LYS A 14 11.27 8.22 -11.36
CA LYS A 14 12.11 7.41 -12.25
C LYS A 14 11.45 7.13 -13.60
N LEU A 15 10.12 7.00 -13.61
CA LEU A 15 9.33 6.75 -14.83
C LEU A 15 9.03 8.05 -15.60
N GLU A 16 9.03 9.20 -14.92
CA GLU A 16 8.64 10.50 -15.48
C GLU A 16 9.82 11.43 -15.81
N ILE A 17 10.90 10.90 -16.39
CA ILE A 17 12.12 11.65 -16.81
C ILE A 17 11.82 12.91 -17.67
N ASN A 18 10.61 13.03 -18.24
CA ASN A 18 10.19 14.14 -19.10
C ASN A 18 8.90 14.88 -18.70
N ARG A 19 8.29 14.65 -17.53
CA ARG A 19 7.09 15.40 -17.10
C ARG A 19 7.42 16.38 -15.97
N LYS A 20 7.03 17.65 -16.14
CA LYS A 20 7.38 18.76 -15.23
C LYS A 20 6.60 18.75 -13.91
N ASP A 21 5.36 18.26 -13.91
CA ASP A 21 4.48 18.32 -12.75
C ASP A 21 3.78 16.99 -12.53
N VAL A 22 3.92 16.44 -11.32
CA VAL A 22 3.38 15.15 -10.90
C VAL A 22 2.55 15.38 -9.65
N VAL A 23 1.25 15.07 -9.73
CA VAL A 23 0.31 15.20 -8.60
C VAL A 23 -0.27 13.84 -8.30
N ILE A 24 -0.12 13.39 -7.06
CA ILE A 24 -0.54 12.07 -6.60
C ILE A 24 -1.15 12.22 -5.20
N SER A 25 -2.13 11.37 -4.88
CA SER A 25 -2.61 11.18 -3.51
C SER A 25 -2.12 9.82 -2.99
N PRO A 26 -1.00 9.77 -2.22
CA PRO A 26 -0.46 8.51 -1.72
C PRO A 26 -1.45 7.79 -0.79
N ILE A 27 -2.28 8.54 -0.07
CA ILE A 27 -3.30 7.95 0.82
C ILE A 27 -4.41 7.25 0.04
N ALA A 28 -4.85 7.79 -1.10
CA ALA A 28 -5.88 7.17 -1.93
C ALA A 28 -5.36 5.85 -2.55
N VAL A 29 -4.13 5.86 -3.06
CA VAL A 29 -3.49 4.64 -3.59
C VAL A 29 -3.32 3.59 -2.50
N HIS A 30 -2.91 3.99 -1.30
CA HIS A 30 -2.74 3.09 -0.16
C HIS A 30 -4.07 2.47 0.31
N ALA A 31 -5.13 3.27 0.38
CA ALA A 31 -6.47 2.79 0.73
C ALA A 31 -7.01 1.79 -0.32
N MET A 32 -6.78 2.06 -1.60
CA MET A 32 -7.13 1.11 -2.67
C MET A 32 -6.36 -0.21 -2.53
N LEU A 33 -5.06 -0.16 -2.25
CA LEU A 33 -4.26 -1.35 -1.97
C LEU A 33 -4.75 -2.12 -0.74
N ALA A 34 -5.30 -1.44 0.27
CA ALA A 34 -5.87 -2.09 1.45
C ALA A 34 -7.13 -2.91 1.11
N LEU A 35 -7.97 -2.41 0.19
CA LEU A 35 -9.13 -3.15 -0.31
C LEU A 35 -8.69 -4.38 -1.12
N ILE A 36 -7.70 -4.21 -2.00
CA ILE A 36 -7.14 -5.31 -2.79
C ILE A 36 -6.49 -6.35 -1.87
N TYR A 37 -5.70 -5.92 -0.89
CA TYR A 37 -5.09 -6.78 0.13
C TYR A 37 -6.13 -7.65 0.80
N ARG A 38 -7.25 -7.06 1.22
CA ARG A 38 -8.32 -7.78 1.91
C ARG A 38 -9.01 -8.83 1.04
N ALA A 39 -9.07 -8.62 -0.27
CA ALA A 39 -9.69 -9.53 -1.24
C ALA A 39 -8.71 -10.53 -1.86
N SER A 40 -7.41 -10.45 -1.53
CA SER A 40 -6.36 -11.26 -2.13
C SER A 40 -6.07 -12.51 -1.32
N GLU A 41 -5.50 -13.53 -1.98
CA GLU A 41 -5.00 -14.75 -1.34
C GLU A 41 -3.62 -15.14 -1.90
N GLY A 42 -2.94 -16.09 -1.26
CA GLY A 42 -1.69 -16.69 -1.74
C GLY A 42 -0.58 -15.68 -2.03
N GLU A 43 0.04 -15.82 -3.21
CA GLU A 43 1.14 -14.96 -3.64
C GLU A 43 0.73 -13.50 -3.81
N THR A 44 -0.50 -13.25 -4.30
CA THR A 44 -1.03 -11.90 -4.46
C THR A 44 -1.21 -11.21 -3.12
N LEU A 45 -1.77 -11.90 -2.12
CA LEU A 45 -1.88 -11.38 -0.75
C LEU A 45 -0.51 -10.99 -0.21
N SER A 46 0.46 -11.90 -0.35
CA SER A 46 1.83 -11.70 0.15
C SER A 46 2.51 -10.50 -0.48
N GLU A 47 2.34 -10.31 -1.79
CA GLU A 47 2.94 -9.19 -2.51
C GLU A 47 2.27 -7.87 -2.14
N VAL A 48 0.93 -7.81 -2.14
CA VAL A 48 0.18 -6.60 -1.79
C VAL A 48 0.49 -6.17 -0.34
N GLN A 49 0.63 -7.14 0.57
CA GLN A 49 1.06 -6.92 1.95
C GLN A 49 2.44 -6.28 2.04
N ARG A 50 3.40 -6.79 1.25
CA ARG A 50 4.78 -6.31 1.20
C ARG A 50 4.87 -4.89 0.64
N VAL A 51 4.23 -4.63 -0.50
CA VAL A 51 4.30 -3.33 -1.17
C VAL A 51 3.45 -2.26 -0.48
N GLY A 52 2.28 -2.64 0.04
CA GLY A 52 1.41 -1.77 0.85
C GLY A 52 1.93 -1.54 2.27
N GLU A 53 2.99 -2.24 2.68
CA GLU A 53 3.61 -2.16 4.00
C GLU A 53 2.64 -2.46 5.16
N PHE A 54 1.64 -3.31 4.92
CA PHE A 54 0.60 -3.70 5.88
C PHE A 54 1.10 -4.58 7.03
N ASN A 55 2.38 -4.98 6.99
CA ASN A 55 3.05 -5.76 8.04
C ASN A 55 3.33 -4.97 9.33
N GLN A 56 3.35 -3.64 9.27
CA GLN A 56 3.78 -2.83 10.40
C GLN A 56 2.64 -2.42 11.33
N HIS A 57 1.40 -2.45 10.81
CA HIS A 57 0.18 -2.23 11.59
C HIS A 57 -0.95 -3.05 10.95
N PRO A 58 -1.72 -3.85 11.72
CA PRO A 58 -2.85 -4.57 11.18
C PRO A 58 -3.86 -3.57 10.60
N VAL A 59 -4.17 -3.74 9.31
CA VAL A 59 -5.09 -2.86 8.56
C VAL A 59 -6.51 -2.91 9.12
N PHE A 60 -6.86 -4.03 9.75
CA PHE A 60 -8.14 -4.25 10.40
C PHE A 60 -7.92 -5.00 11.72
N SER A 61 -7.73 -4.27 12.82
CA SER A 61 -7.87 -4.85 14.16
C SER A 61 -9.35 -4.84 14.54
N TRP A 62 -10.09 -5.88 14.16
CA TRP A 62 -11.45 -6.08 14.65
C TRP A 62 -11.40 -6.70 16.06
N PRO A 63 -12.22 -6.25 17.02
CA PRO A 63 -12.09 -6.66 18.43
C PRO A 63 -12.42 -8.13 18.75
N TRP A 64 -12.75 -8.96 17.76
CA TRP A 64 -13.22 -10.34 17.99
C TRP A 64 -12.31 -11.44 17.41
N THR A 65 -11.18 -11.10 16.79
CA THR A 65 -10.27 -12.11 16.20
C THR A 65 -9.21 -12.63 17.17
N SER A 66 -9.31 -12.33 18.46
CA SER A 66 -8.62 -13.06 19.52
C SER A 66 -9.66 -13.88 20.29
N SER A 67 -9.99 -15.04 19.75
CA SER A 67 -10.54 -16.14 20.53
C SER A 67 -9.57 -17.28 20.35
N ASP A 68 -8.94 -17.67 21.45
CA ASP A 68 -8.22 -18.94 21.58
C ASP A 68 -9.10 -20.13 21.12
#